data_AF-A0A2S9GV05-F1
#
_entry.id   AF-A0A2S9GV05-F1
#
_cell.length_a   1.000
_cell.length_b   1.000
_cell.length_c   1.000
_cell.angle_alpha   90.00
_cell.angle_beta   90.00
_cell.angle_gamma   90.00
#
_symmetry.space_group_name_H-M   'P 1'
#
loop_
_entity.id
_entity.type
_entity.pdbx_description
1 polymer ?
#
loop_
_entity_poly.entity_id
_entity_poly.type
_entity_poly.pdbx_seq_one_letter_code
_entity_poly.pdbx_strand_id
1 'polypeptide(L)'
;MTKRFLVVVFISNLLLSGCARSPSINVLGAYFPDWMFCFIGGILLAMLTHAGLVGAGVIKKINSPVLLLSYSALTAILAMLGWLLFFQN
;
A
#
# COMPACT_ATOMS: atom_id res chain seq x y z
N MET A 1 32.79 20.36 6.52
CA MET A 1 32.28 19.43 5.49
C MET A 1 31.61 18.19 6.10
N THR A 2 32.16 17.62 7.17
CA THR A 2 31.72 16.37 7.82
C THR A 2 30.30 16.39 8.42
N LYS A 3 29.85 17.51 9.02
CA LYS A 3 28.50 17.59 9.63
C LYS A 3 27.36 17.47 8.62
N ARG A 4 27.49 18.10 7.44
CA ARG A 4 26.47 18.02 6.38
C ARG A 4 26.39 16.61 5.79
N PHE A 5 27.53 15.95 5.64
CA PHE A 5 27.58 14.57 5.17
C PHE A 5 26.88 13.61 6.15
N LEU A 6 27.13 13.75 7.45
CA LEU A 6 26.45 12.93 8.47
C LEU A 6 24.93 13.14 8.49
N VAL A 7 24.46 14.38 8.33
CA VAL A 7 23.02 14.68 8.26
C VAL A 7 22.38 14.01 7.04
N VAL A 8 23.03 14.07 5.87
CA VAL A 8 22.52 13.41 4.65
C VAL A 8 22.47 11.89 4.85
N VAL A 9 23.53 11.27 5.38
CA VAL A 9 23.57 9.82 5.62
C VAL A 9 22.49 9.39 6.61
N PHE A 10 22.28 10.17 7.67
CA PHE A 10 21.25 9.88 8.67
C PHE A 10 19.84 9.97 8.07
N ILE A 11 19.56 11.04 7.31
CA ILE A 11 18.27 11.20 6.62
C ILE A 11 18.04 10.06 5.63
N SER A 12 19.04 9.69 4.83
CA SER A 12 18.93 8.57 3.89
C SER A 12 18.64 7.25 4.59
N ASN A 13 19.32 6.94 5.71
CA ASN A 13 19.05 5.73 6.47
C ASN A 13 17.63 5.73 7.07
N LEU A 14 17.16 6.89 7.56
CA LEU A 14 15.81 7.01 8.09
C LEU A 14 14.75 6.72 7.00
N LEU A 15 14.96 7.29 5.80
CA LEU A 15 14.08 7.11 4.63
C LEU A 15 14.10 5.67 4.08
N LEU A 16 15.25 4.97 4.14
CA LEU A 16 15.39 3.61 3.62
C LEU A 16 15.18 2.51 4.67
N SER A 17 14.93 2.83 5.95
CA SER A 17 14.81 1.79 7.00
C SER A 17 13.71 0.76 6.73
N GLY A 18 12.68 1.13 5.95
CA GLY A 18 11.63 0.21 5.51
C GLY A 18 12.09 -0.86 4.49
N CYS A 19 13.20 -0.64 3.76
CA CYS A 19 13.72 -1.60 2.79
C CYS A 19 14.36 -2.83 3.44
N ALA A 20 14.75 -2.75 4.72
CA ALA A 20 15.36 -3.87 5.45
C ALA A 20 14.41 -5.05 5.63
N ARG A 21 13.09 -4.81 5.57
CA ARG A 21 12.04 -5.83 5.61
C ARG A 21 11.18 -5.77 4.36
N SER A 22 11.81 -5.99 3.22
CA SER A 22 11.11 -6.27 1.97
C SER A 22 11.16 -7.78 1.71
N PRO A 23 10.25 -8.58 2.29
CA PRO A 23 10.13 -9.97 1.90
C PRO A 23 9.87 -10.04 0.39
N SER A 24 10.26 -11.16 -0.20
CA SER A 24 10.02 -11.42 -1.61
C SER A 24 9.65 -12.88 -1.81
N ILE A 25 8.66 -13.10 -2.67
CA ILE A 25 8.19 -14.43 -3.06
C ILE A 25 8.83 -14.78 -4.39
N ASN A 26 9.41 -15.98 -4.47
CA ASN A 26 9.89 -16.52 -5.74
C ASN A 26 8.73 -17.10 -6.55
N VAL A 27 8.46 -16.54 -7.72
CA VAL A 27 7.47 -17.02 -8.69
C VAL A 27 8.18 -17.33 -9.99
N LEU A 28 8.24 -18.62 -10.36
CA LEU A 28 8.85 -19.09 -11.60
C LEU A 28 10.31 -18.63 -11.81
N GLY A 29 11.07 -18.43 -10.72
CA GLY A 29 12.46 -17.96 -10.75
C GLY A 29 12.62 -16.44 -10.69
N ALA A 30 11.53 -15.66 -10.66
CA ALA A 30 11.54 -14.22 -10.44
C ALA A 30 11.08 -13.86 -9.03
N TYR A 31 11.73 -12.88 -8.40
CA TYR A 31 11.39 -12.43 -7.04
C TYR A 31 10.43 -11.24 -7.11
N PHE A 32 9.22 -11.42 -6.58
CA PHE A 32 8.21 -10.36 -6.48
C PHE A 32 8.01 -9.94 -5.03
N PRO A 33 7.75 -8.65 -4.76
CA PRO A 33 7.41 -8.22 -3.41
C PRO A 33 6.05 -8.75 -2.96
N ASP A 34 5.94 -9.22 -1.72
CA ASP A 34 4.68 -9.76 -1.17
C ASP A 34 3.54 -8.74 -1.19
N TRP A 35 3.88 -7.46 -0.95
CA TRP A 35 2.91 -6.36 -0.95
C TRP A 35 2.20 -6.19 -2.30
N MET A 36 2.78 -6.64 -3.41
CA MET A 36 2.09 -6.63 -4.71
C MET A 36 0.87 -7.56 -4.74
N PHE A 37 0.97 -8.72 -4.08
CA PHE A 37 -0.17 -9.63 -3.95
C PHE A 37 -1.22 -9.06 -3.00
N CYS A 38 -0.79 -8.42 -1.91
CA CYS A 38 -1.70 -7.70 -1.02
C CYS A 38 -2.41 -6.54 -1.72
N PHE A 39 -1.79 -5.90 -2.72
CA PHE A 39 -2.44 -4.88 -3.55
C PHE A 39 -3.62 -5.44 -4.33
N ILE A 40 -3.48 -6.63 -4.92
CA ILE A 40 -4.59 -7.29 -5.64
C ILE A 40 -5.76 -7.53 -4.67
N GLY A 41 -5.48 -8.04 -3.47
CA GLY A 41 -6.48 -8.20 -2.41
C GLY A 41 -7.11 -6.88 -1.96
N GLY A 42 -6.30 -5.84 -1.78
CA GLY A 42 -6.75 -4.49 -1.42
C GLY A 42 -7.68 -3.88 -2.46
N ILE A 43 -7.41 -4.09 -3.75
CA ILE A 43 -8.29 -3.64 -4.85
C ILE A 43 -9.63 -4.35 -4.77
N LEU A 44 -9.63 -5.68 -4.59
CA LEU A 44 -10.87 -6.46 -4.47
C LEU A 44 -11.71 -6.00 -3.27
N LEU A 45 -11.09 -5.79 -2.11
CA LEU A 45 -11.75 -5.26 -0.92
C LEU A 45 -12.30 -3.84 -1.15
N ALA A 46 -11.54 -2.96 -1.81
CA ALA A 46 -12.01 -1.61 -2.13
C ALA A 46 -13.23 -1.65 -3.08
N MET A 47 -13.22 -2.54 -4.08
CA MET A 47 -14.37 -2.76 -4.97
C MET A 47 -15.60 -3.28 -4.21
N LEU A 48 -15.43 -4.26 -3.30
CA LEU A 48 -16.51 -4.76 -2.46
C LEU A 48 -17.08 -3.66 -1.56
N THR A 49 -16.21 -2.83 -0.99
CA THR A 49 -16.61 -1.69 -0.16
C THR A 49 -17.42 -0.69 -0.99
N HIS A 50 -16.96 -0.36 -2.20
CA HIS A 50 -17.68 0.51 -3.12
C HIS A 50 -19.05 -0.06 -3.49
N ALA A 51 -19.11 -1.34 -3.88
CA ALA A 51 -20.35 -2.01 -4.24
C ALA A 51 -21.34 -2.02 -3.06
N GLY A 52 -20.87 -2.28 -1.84
CA GLY A 52 -21.68 -2.22 -0.62
C GLY A 52 -22.24 -0.82 -0.35
N LEU A 53 -21.41 0.23 -0.50
CA LEU A 53 -21.83 1.62 -0.30
C LEU A 53 -22.84 2.09 -1.34
N VAL A 54 -22.72 1.63 -2.59
CA VAL A 54 -23.69 1.89 -3.66
C VAL A 54 -24.98 1.12 -3.40
N GLY A 55 -24.90 -0.16 -3.04
CA GLY A 55 -26.05 -1.01 -2.73
C GLY A 55 -26.85 -0.51 -1.51
N ALA A 56 -26.17 0.05 -0.51
CA ALA A 56 -26.78 0.68 0.66
C ALA A 56 -27.41 2.06 0.37
N GLY A 57 -27.29 2.57 -0.86
CA GLY A 57 -27.82 3.88 -1.26
C GLY A 57 -27.11 5.08 -0.60
N VAL A 58 -25.98 4.85 0.07
CA VAL A 58 -25.16 5.87 0.73
C VAL A 58 -24.49 6.77 -0.32
N ILE A 59 -24.06 6.17 -1.43
CA ILE A 59 -23.43 6.87 -2.55
C ILE A 59 -24.46 7.10 -3.65
N LYS A 60 -25.06 8.29 -3.68
CA LYS A 60 -25.91 8.74 -4.80
C LYS A 60 -25.08 9.56 -5.77
N LYS A 61 -24.62 8.91 -6.85
CA LYS A 61 -23.96 9.51 -8.03
C LYS A 61 -22.90 10.58 -7.69
N ILE A 62 -21.72 10.13 -7.27
CA ILE A 62 -20.60 11.04 -6.96
C ILE A 62 -19.68 11.14 -8.18
N ASN A 63 -19.86 12.18 -8.98
CA ASN A 63 -18.89 12.60 -9.99
C ASN A 63 -17.89 13.54 -9.30
N SER A 64 -16.80 13.01 -8.74
CA SER A 64 -15.72 13.88 -8.27
C SER A 64 -14.36 13.17 -8.28
N PRO A 65 -13.28 13.86 -8.72
CA PRO A 65 -11.92 13.31 -8.74
C PRO A 65 -11.40 12.89 -7.36
N VAL A 66 -11.94 13.49 -6.28
CA VAL A 66 -11.66 13.10 -4.88
C VAL A 66 -12.03 11.65 -4.57
N LEU A 67 -12.98 11.06 -5.30
CA LEU A 67 -13.41 9.69 -5.07
C LEU A 67 -12.35 8.67 -5.53
N LEU A 68 -11.74 8.91 -6.69
CA LEU A 68 -10.63 8.10 -7.21
C LEU A 68 -9.44 8.11 -6.25
N LEU A 69 -9.14 9.28 -5.67
CA LEU A 69 -8.08 9.43 -4.68
C LEU A 69 -8.41 8.71 -3.36
N SER A 70 -9.68 8.74 -2.94
CA SER A 70 -10.13 8.06 -1.71
C SER A 70 -10.04 6.54 -1.86
N TYR A 71 -10.52 5.97 -2.97
CA TYR A 71 -10.45 4.52 -3.20
C TYR A 71 -9.02 4.02 -3.43
N SER A 72 -8.14 4.81 -4.06
CA SER A 72 -6.74 4.45 -4.19
C SER A 72 -6.01 4.48 -2.85
N ALA A 73 -6.29 5.48 -2.00
CA ALA A 73 -5.78 5.53 -0.63
C ALA A 73 -6.30 4.36 0.22
N LEU A 74 -7.59 4.04 0.11
CA LEU A 74 -8.21 2.92 0.82
C LEU A 74 -7.61 1.58 0.37
N THR A 75 -7.41 1.40 -0.93
CA THR A 75 -6.69 0.25 -1.50
C THR A 75 -5.27 0.14 -0.93
N ALA A 76 -4.51 1.24 -0.93
CA ALA A 76 -3.14 1.26 -0.42
C ALA A 76 -3.08 0.92 1.07
N ILE A 77 -3.99 1.47 1.88
CA ILE A 77 -4.08 1.16 3.32
C ILE A 77 -4.40 -0.31 3.54
N LEU A 78 -5.39 -0.87 2.84
CA LEU A 78 -5.75 -2.28 2.96
C LEU A 78 -4.61 -3.20 2.52
N ALA A 79 -3.93 -2.86 1.43
CA ALA A 79 -2.77 -3.61 0.93
C ALA A 79 -1.63 -3.61 1.96
N MET A 80 -1.30 -2.43 2.51
CA MET A 80 -0.23 -2.31 3.52
C MET A 80 -0.59 -2.99 4.84
N LEU A 81 -1.85 -2.89 5.30
CA LEU A 81 -2.32 -3.60 6.49
C LEU A 81 -2.29 -5.11 6.29
N GLY A 82 -2.78 -5.61 5.15
CA GLY A 82 -2.71 -7.02 4.82
C GLY A 82 -1.27 -7.51 4.79
N TRP A 83 -0.37 -6.74 4.17
CA TRP A 83 1.04 -7.07 4.13
C TRP A 83 1.66 -7.15 5.54
N LEU A 84 1.41 -6.15 6.39
CA LEU A 84 1.88 -6.17 7.78
C LEU A 84 1.34 -7.35 8.60
N LEU A 85 0.07 -7.69 8.43
CA LEU A 85 -0.58 -8.73 9.23
C LEU A 85 -0.16 -10.15 8.81
N PHE A 86 0.08 -10.38 7.51
CA PHE A 86 0.37 -11.71 7.00
C PHE A 86 1.86 -12.01 6.77
N PHE A 87 2.67 -10.99 6.48
CA PHE A 87 4.08 -11.18 6.05
C PHE A 87 5.11 -10.56 7.00
N GLN A 88 4.71 -9.80 8.02
CA GLN A 88 5.64 -9.20 8.99
C GLN A 88 5.95 -10.12 10.19
N ASN A 89 5.30 -11.28 10.29
CA ASN A 89 5.56 -12.32 11.30
C ASN A 89 6.47 -13.42 10.73
#